data_AF-A0A5Y8HRB9-F1
#
_entry.id   AF-A0A5Y8HRB9-F1
#
_cell.length_a   1.000
_cell.length_b   1.000
_cell.length_c   1.000
_cell.angle_alpha   90.00
_cell.angle_beta   90.00
_cell.angle_gamma   90.00
#
_symmetry.space_group_name_H-M   'P 1'
#
loop_
_entity.id
_entity.type
_entity.pdbx_description
1 polymer ?
#
loop_
_entity_poly.entity_id
_entity_poly.type
_entity_poly.pdbx_seq_one_letter_code
_entity_poly.pdbx_strand_id
1 'polypeptide(L)'
;MTFQEWVDENGGQSAVAKAYGFTSSLVGSWYRFERFPRTDNLTLLIAYSDGEINVQQWAADFAARSKELRDGNTQRQNKIKGNLPVNSLSRLKAVFVELGIPSERCNLRGPKFIARWKHSKVAVSEVRDAVINLTDKGRDNGDIELIHKEINSARRSALGRLEE
;
A
#
# COMPACT_ATOMS: atom_id res chain seq x y z
N MET A 1 24.09 16.68 14.73
CA MET A 1 22.61 16.67 14.56
C MET A 1 22.21 15.55 13.59
N THR A 2 20.92 15.23 13.49
CA THR A 2 20.38 14.30 12.49
C THR A 2 20.24 14.99 11.13
N PHE A 3 20.09 14.20 10.06
CA PHE A 3 19.85 14.75 8.73
C PHE A 3 18.53 15.55 8.66
N GLN A 4 17.49 15.08 9.33
CA GLN A 4 16.19 15.75 9.35
C GLN A 4 16.27 17.12 10.00
N GLU A 5 16.89 17.21 11.17
CA GLU A 5 17.10 18.49 11.87
C GLU A 5 17.89 19.47 11.01
N TRP A 6 18.98 18.99 10.37
CA TRP A 6 19.76 19.82 9.46
C TRP A 6 18.93 20.32 8.27
N VAL A 7 18.10 19.46 7.68
CA VAL A 7 17.21 19.87 6.58
C VAL A 7 16.18 20.89 7.03
N ASP A 8 15.59 20.72 8.21
CA ASP A 8 14.57 21.63 8.75
C ASP A 8 15.16 23.01 9.08
N GLU A 9 16.36 23.05 9.67
CA GLU A 9 17.10 24.30 9.93
C GLU A 9 17.49 25.02 8.64
N ASN A 10 17.74 24.29 7.56
CA ASN A 10 18.07 24.84 6.24
C ASN A 10 16.81 25.18 5.39
N GLY A 11 15.64 25.32 6.01
CA GLY A 11 14.40 25.75 5.35
C GLY A 11 13.63 24.62 4.66
N GLY A 12 13.90 23.38 5.03
CA GLY A 12 13.21 22.18 4.56
C GLY A 12 13.73 21.61 3.23
N GLN A 13 13.13 20.48 2.83
CA GLN A 13 13.61 19.65 1.71
C GLN A 13 13.77 20.43 0.38
N SER A 14 12.85 21.32 0.06
CA SER A 14 12.87 22.11 -1.18
C SER A 14 13.97 23.16 -1.19
N ALA A 15 14.24 23.78 -0.03
CA ALA A 15 15.30 24.79 0.11
C ALA A 15 16.68 24.13 0.00
N VAL A 16 16.89 23.02 0.73
CA VAL A 16 18.11 22.20 0.65
C VAL A 16 18.35 21.69 -0.76
N ALA A 17 17.33 21.16 -1.43
CA ALA A 17 17.46 20.69 -2.80
C ALA A 17 17.95 21.80 -3.75
N LYS A 18 17.36 23.00 -3.65
CA LYS A 18 17.72 24.15 -4.47
C LYS A 18 19.12 24.67 -4.13
N ALA A 19 19.46 24.78 -2.84
CA ALA A 19 20.73 25.34 -2.37
C ALA A 19 21.93 24.48 -2.76
N TYR A 20 21.78 23.16 -2.71
CA TYR A 20 22.88 22.21 -2.88
C TYR A 20 22.80 21.40 -4.20
N GLY A 21 21.89 21.79 -5.11
CA GLY A 21 21.81 21.21 -6.46
C GLY A 21 21.27 19.78 -6.51
N PHE A 22 20.55 19.33 -5.48
CA PHE A 22 19.87 18.03 -5.48
C PHE A 22 18.46 18.15 -6.06
N THR A 23 17.87 17.02 -6.47
CA THR A 23 16.44 17.00 -6.78
C THR A 23 15.63 16.91 -5.49
N SER A 24 14.51 17.63 -5.41
CA SER A 24 13.64 17.63 -4.22
C SER A 24 13.16 16.22 -3.86
N SER A 25 12.85 15.38 -4.86
CA SER A 25 12.49 13.98 -4.65
C SER A 25 13.61 13.17 -4.00
N LEU A 26 14.88 13.44 -4.35
CA LEU A 26 16.03 12.73 -3.80
C LEU A 26 16.24 13.11 -2.32
N VAL A 27 16.20 14.41 -2.00
CA VAL A 27 16.27 14.89 -0.61
C VAL A 27 15.11 14.34 0.22
N GLY A 28 13.89 14.32 -0.33
CA GLY A 28 12.72 13.72 0.32
C GLY A 28 12.83 12.20 0.53
N SER A 29 13.54 11.50 -0.36
CA SER A 29 13.82 10.06 -0.20
C SER A 29 14.73 9.80 1.02
N TRP A 30 15.76 10.63 1.17
CA TRP A 30 16.72 10.57 2.26
C TRP A 30 16.08 10.96 3.59
N TYR A 31 15.29 12.04 3.60
CA TYR A 31 14.59 12.55 4.77
C TYR A 31 13.61 11.50 5.36
N ARG A 32 12.94 10.74 4.50
CA ARG A 32 11.97 9.70 4.89
C ARG A 32 12.61 8.32 5.12
N PHE A 33 13.94 8.22 5.08
CA PHE A 33 14.67 6.94 5.14
C PHE A 33 14.23 5.92 4.09
N GLU A 34 13.71 6.36 2.94
CA GLU A 34 13.35 5.45 1.84
C GLU A 34 14.59 4.90 1.15
N ARG A 35 15.67 5.70 1.13
CA ARG A 35 16.98 5.35 0.57
C ARG A 35 18.07 6.02 1.38
N PHE A 36 19.20 5.33 1.53
CA PHE A 36 20.42 5.95 2.03
C PHE A 36 21.17 6.66 0.89
N PRO A 37 21.83 7.81 1.14
CA PRO A 37 22.65 8.47 0.13
C PRO A 37 23.76 7.56 -0.41
N ARG A 38 24.08 7.70 -1.71
CA ARG A 38 25.28 7.10 -2.30
C ARG A 38 26.52 7.82 -1.80
N THR A 39 27.68 7.17 -1.88
CA THR A 39 28.98 7.70 -1.41
C THR A 39 29.22 9.13 -1.90
N ASP A 40 29.06 9.41 -3.19
CA ASP A 40 29.31 10.75 -3.75
C ASP A 40 28.40 11.82 -3.12
N ASN A 41 27.11 11.53 -3.01
CA ASN A 41 26.13 12.44 -2.40
C ASN A 41 26.35 12.59 -0.90
N LEU A 42 26.78 11.52 -0.23
CA LEU A 42 27.10 11.54 1.19
C LEU A 42 28.31 12.43 1.46
N THR A 43 29.36 12.33 0.64
CA THR A 43 30.53 13.22 0.71
C THR A 43 30.13 14.68 0.51
N LEU A 44 29.26 14.97 -0.46
CA LEU A 44 28.74 16.33 -0.67
C LEU A 44 27.93 16.82 0.54
N LEU A 45 27.05 16.00 1.10
CA LEU A 45 26.27 16.37 2.29
C LEU A 45 27.14 16.64 3.51
N ILE A 46 28.19 15.84 3.72
CA ILE A 46 29.16 16.08 4.81
C ILE A 46 29.87 17.42 4.60
N ALA A 47 30.31 17.69 3.37
CA ALA A 47 30.98 18.95 3.05
C ALA A 47 30.04 20.17 3.20
N TYR A 48 28.80 20.06 2.75
CA TYR A 48 27.81 21.15 2.83
C TYR A 48 27.26 21.40 4.22
N SER A 49 27.22 20.37 5.06
CA SER A 49 26.85 20.49 6.47
C SER A 49 28.04 20.79 7.38
N ASP A 50 29.23 21.00 6.83
CA ASP A 50 30.48 21.16 7.60
C ASP A 50 30.70 20.06 8.68
N GLY A 51 30.24 18.84 8.38
CA GLY A 51 30.30 17.70 9.29
C GLY A 51 29.30 17.72 10.45
N GLU A 52 28.32 18.63 10.48
CA GLU A 52 27.29 18.71 11.53
C GLU A 52 26.37 17.48 11.55
N ILE A 53 26.14 16.87 10.38
CA ILE A 53 25.31 15.66 10.25
C ILE A 53 26.07 14.46 10.84
N ASN A 54 25.48 13.83 11.85
CA ASN A 54 25.99 12.57 12.38
C ASN A 54 25.61 11.41 11.43
N VAL A 55 26.51 11.11 10.51
CA VAL A 55 26.33 10.06 9.49
C VAL A 55 26.19 8.66 10.10
N GLN A 56 26.88 8.38 11.20
CA GLN A 56 26.80 7.07 11.87
C GLN A 56 25.42 6.83 12.46
N GLN A 57 24.88 7.84 13.16
CA GLN A 57 23.53 7.80 13.67
C GLN A 57 22.51 7.69 12.54
N TRP A 58 22.70 8.46 11.46
CA TRP A 58 21.82 8.40 10.30
C TRP A 58 21.80 7.01 9.63
N ALA A 59 22.96 6.36 9.49
CA ALA A 59 23.06 5.01 8.97
C ALA A 59 22.39 3.98 9.89
N ALA A 60 22.55 4.12 11.21
CA ALA A 60 21.89 3.28 12.20
C ALA A 60 20.36 3.41 12.14
N ASP A 61 19.84 4.64 12.06
CA ASP A 61 18.41 4.93 11.96
C ASP A 61 17.83 4.37 10.64
N PHE A 62 18.56 4.52 9.52
CA PHE A 62 18.16 3.92 8.25
C PHE A 62 18.11 2.38 8.31
N ALA A 63 19.10 1.76 8.96
CA ALA A 63 19.15 0.30 9.12
C ALA A 63 18.02 -0.20 10.04
N ALA A 64 17.75 0.50 11.14
CA ALA A 64 16.63 0.21 12.03
C ALA A 64 15.29 0.33 11.31
N ARG A 65 15.07 1.41 10.55
CA ARG A 65 13.85 1.61 9.77
C ARG A 65 13.69 0.59 8.64
N SER A 66 14.79 0.23 7.98
CA SER A 66 14.80 -0.83 6.97
C SER A 66 14.48 -2.20 7.57
N LYS A 67 14.95 -2.45 8.80
CA LYS A 67 14.63 -3.67 9.56
C LYS A 67 13.17 -3.66 10.01
N GLU A 68 12.64 -2.56 10.52
CA GLU A 68 11.21 -2.41 10.82
C GLU A 68 10.32 -2.61 9.59
N LEU A 69 10.73 -2.15 8.41
CA LEU A 69 9.99 -2.38 7.17
C LEU A 69 10.08 -3.83 6.68
N ARG A 70 11.12 -4.57 7.06
CA ARG A 70 11.30 -5.99 6.74
C ARG A 70 10.57 -6.90 7.74
N ASP A 71 10.70 -6.60 9.03
CA ASP A 71 10.14 -7.35 10.14
C ASP A 71 8.66 -6.99 10.36
N GLY A 72 8.28 -5.75 10.10
CA GLY A 72 6.91 -5.25 10.01
C GLY A 72 6.25 -5.67 8.70
N ASN A 73 6.23 -6.97 8.45
CA ASN A 73 5.48 -7.64 7.39
C ASN A 73 3.96 -7.52 7.60
N THR A 74 3.45 -6.33 7.93
CA THR A 74 2.24 -5.81 7.28
C THR A 74 2.67 -5.42 5.88
N GLN A 75 2.92 -6.46 5.09
CA GLN A 75 2.94 -6.50 3.66
C GLN A 75 2.23 -5.25 3.11
N ARG A 76 2.98 -4.27 2.59
CA ARG A 76 2.44 -3.36 1.57
C ARG A 76 2.10 -4.27 0.38
N GLN A 77 1.05 -5.08 0.51
CA GLN A 77 0.42 -5.69 -0.64
C GLN A 77 0.03 -4.49 -1.47
N ASN A 78 0.65 -4.36 -2.64
CA ASN A 78 0.24 -3.39 -3.62
C ASN A 78 -1.27 -3.55 -3.79
N LYS A 79 -2.04 -2.64 -3.16
CA LYS A 79 -3.50 -2.74 -3.08
C LYS A 79 -3.98 -2.96 -4.49
N ILE A 80 -4.64 -4.09 -4.73
CA ILE A 80 -5.01 -4.46 -6.09
C ILE A 80 -5.92 -3.34 -6.60
N LYS A 81 -5.63 -2.76 -7.77
CA LYS A 81 -6.45 -1.65 -8.29
C LYS A 81 -7.92 -2.07 -8.31
N GLY A 82 -8.79 -1.25 -7.71
CA GLY A 82 -10.19 -1.63 -7.47
C GLY A 82 -10.98 -1.94 -8.74
N ASN A 83 -10.64 -1.28 -9.85
CA ASN A 83 -11.27 -1.47 -11.16
C ASN A 83 -10.85 -2.77 -11.89
N LEU A 84 -9.90 -3.54 -11.36
CA LEU A 84 -9.49 -4.79 -11.98
C LEU A 84 -10.54 -5.88 -11.77
N PRO A 85 -10.84 -6.70 -12.79
CA PRO A 85 -11.79 -7.79 -12.64
C PRO A 85 -11.19 -8.96 -11.84
N VAL A 86 -12.00 -9.57 -10.98
CA VAL A 86 -11.66 -10.80 -10.25
C VAL A 86 -11.94 -12.01 -11.14
N ASN A 87 -11.00 -12.30 -12.04
CA ASN A 87 -11.15 -13.31 -13.10
C ASN A 87 -10.33 -14.59 -12.86
N SER A 88 -9.61 -14.69 -11.74
CA SER A 88 -8.75 -15.83 -11.41
C SER A 88 -8.75 -16.09 -9.90
N LEU A 89 -8.50 -17.35 -9.53
CA LEU A 89 -8.43 -17.77 -8.14
C LEU A 89 -7.27 -17.09 -7.40
N SER A 90 -6.13 -16.94 -8.06
CA SER A 90 -4.98 -16.22 -7.50
C SER A 90 -5.31 -14.77 -7.15
N ARG A 91 -6.09 -14.07 -7.99
CA ARG A 91 -6.51 -12.69 -7.69
C ARG A 91 -7.49 -12.62 -6.53
N LEU A 92 -8.47 -13.53 -6.48
CA LEU A 92 -9.41 -13.61 -5.35
C LEU A 92 -8.67 -13.91 -4.03
N LYS A 93 -7.73 -14.86 -4.05
CA LYS A 93 -6.87 -15.15 -2.90
C LYS A 93 -6.08 -13.93 -2.46
N ALA A 94 -5.46 -13.21 -3.40
CA ALA A 94 -4.73 -11.99 -3.08
C ALA A 94 -5.63 -10.92 -2.43
N VAL A 95 -6.88 -10.76 -2.89
CA VAL A 95 -7.87 -9.87 -2.22
C VAL A 95 -8.18 -10.34 -0.80
N PHE A 96 -8.30 -11.66 -0.57
CA PHE A 96 -8.55 -12.20 0.77
C PHE A 96 -7.38 -11.93 1.72
N VAL A 97 -6.14 -12.17 1.28
CA VAL A 97 -4.96 -11.86 2.09
C VAL A 97 -4.88 -10.35 2.36
N GLU A 98 -5.25 -9.49 1.40
CA GLU A 98 -5.30 -8.03 1.58
C GLU A 98 -6.25 -7.62 2.71
N LEU A 99 -7.37 -8.35 2.85
CA LEU A 99 -8.41 -8.11 3.85
C LEU A 99 -8.18 -8.87 5.16
N GLY A 100 -7.03 -9.56 5.31
CA GLY A 100 -6.72 -10.36 6.50
C GLY A 100 -7.54 -11.66 6.61
N ILE A 101 -8.17 -12.10 5.53
CA ILE A 101 -8.97 -13.33 5.48
C ILE A 101 -8.10 -14.49 4.97
N PRO A 102 -8.17 -15.69 5.57
CA PRO A 102 -7.43 -16.86 5.08
C PRO A 102 -7.77 -17.18 3.62
N SER A 103 -6.74 -17.27 2.77
CA SER A 103 -6.87 -17.44 1.32
C SER A 103 -7.46 -18.81 0.91
N GLU A 104 -7.36 -19.78 1.83
CA GLU A 104 -7.76 -21.17 1.68
C GLU A 104 -9.28 -21.29 1.57
N ARG A 105 -10.01 -20.33 2.14
CA ARG A 105 -11.48 -20.25 2.06
C ARG A 105 -11.98 -20.11 0.62
N CYS A 106 -11.15 -19.58 -0.27
CA CYS A 106 -11.45 -19.46 -1.69
C CYS A 106 -11.38 -20.80 -2.44
N ASN A 107 -10.72 -21.83 -1.91
CA ASN A 107 -10.43 -23.06 -2.66
C ASN A 107 -11.70 -23.88 -3.02
N LEU A 108 -12.64 -23.98 -2.08
CA LEU A 108 -13.76 -24.91 -2.16
C LEU A 108 -14.87 -24.45 -3.13
N ARG A 109 -15.19 -23.16 -3.13
CA ARG A 109 -16.26 -22.58 -3.95
C ARG A 109 -15.79 -21.48 -4.91
N GLY A 110 -14.59 -20.94 -4.71
CA GLY A 110 -14.05 -19.84 -5.52
C GLY A 110 -14.04 -20.12 -7.02
N PRO A 111 -13.55 -21.29 -7.52
CA PRO A 111 -13.50 -21.56 -8.96
C PRO A 111 -14.86 -21.43 -9.66
N LYS A 112 -15.94 -21.89 -9.03
CA LYS A 112 -17.31 -21.82 -9.55
C LYS A 112 -17.78 -20.36 -9.71
N PHE A 113 -17.53 -19.53 -8.70
CA PHE A 113 -17.94 -18.12 -8.74
C PHE A 113 -17.05 -17.28 -9.62
N ILE A 114 -15.75 -17.57 -9.70
CA ILE A 114 -14.81 -16.87 -10.59
C ILE A 114 -15.21 -17.04 -12.06
N ALA A 115 -15.65 -18.23 -12.47
CA ALA A 115 -16.16 -18.43 -13.82
C ALA A 115 -17.34 -17.49 -14.11
N ARG A 116 -18.28 -17.33 -13.16
CA ARG A 116 -19.41 -16.39 -13.29
C ARG A 116 -18.96 -14.93 -13.28
N TRP A 117 -18.06 -14.57 -12.37
CA TRP A 117 -17.53 -13.21 -12.19
C TRP A 117 -16.70 -12.74 -13.37
N LYS A 118 -16.04 -13.66 -14.09
CA LYS A 118 -15.36 -13.37 -15.35
C LYS A 118 -16.35 -12.84 -16.40
N HIS A 119 -17.56 -13.39 -16.47
CA HIS A 119 -18.59 -12.93 -17.40
C HIS A 119 -19.28 -11.65 -16.92
N SER A 120 -19.65 -11.56 -15.64
CA SER A 120 -20.31 -10.38 -15.08
C SER A 120 -19.36 -9.22 -14.75
N LYS A 121 -18.06 -9.36 -15.05
CA LYS A 121 -16.99 -8.39 -14.82
C LYS A 121 -17.01 -7.84 -13.39
N VAL A 122 -17.05 -8.72 -12.40
CA VAL A 122 -16.96 -8.30 -10.99
C VAL A 122 -15.58 -7.71 -10.72
N ALA A 123 -15.56 -6.47 -10.23
CA ALA A 123 -14.36 -5.73 -9.90
C ALA A 123 -13.86 -6.04 -8.48
N VAL A 124 -12.58 -5.81 -8.23
CA VAL A 124 -11.97 -5.97 -6.89
C VAL A 124 -12.65 -5.06 -5.86
N SER A 125 -13.04 -3.84 -6.23
CA SER A 125 -13.78 -2.94 -5.33
C SER A 125 -15.09 -3.57 -4.86
N GLU A 126 -15.87 -4.16 -5.77
CA GLU A 126 -17.14 -4.78 -5.42
C GLU A 126 -16.97 -5.95 -4.43
N VAL A 127 -15.90 -6.73 -4.58
CA VAL A 127 -15.58 -7.80 -3.62
C VAL A 127 -15.20 -7.20 -2.26
N ARG A 128 -14.41 -6.13 -2.22
CA ARG A 128 -14.06 -5.45 -0.96
C ARG A 128 -15.30 -4.90 -0.27
N ASP A 129 -16.14 -4.18 -1.01
CA ASP A 129 -17.35 -3.56 -0.47
C ASP A 129 -18.30 -4.62 0.09
N ALA A 130 -18.45 -5.75 -0.62
CA ALA A 130 -19.23 -6.87 -0.13
C ALA A 130 -18.66 -7.49 1.15
N VAL A 131 -17.34 -7.67 1.24
CA VAL A 131 -16.68 -8.21 2.45
C VAL A 131 -16.85 -7.25 3.64
N ILE A 132 -16.69 -5.94 3.42
CA ILE A 132 -16.91 -4.90 4.45
C ILE A 132 -18.36 -4.95 4.93
N ASN A 133 -19.33 -4.91 4.01
CA ASN A 133 -20.75 -4.97 4.35
C ASN A 133 -21.12 -6.25 5.11
N LEU A 134 -20.52 -7.40 4.77
CA LEU A 134 -20.75 -8.65 5.51
C LEU A 134 -20.17 -8.60 6.91
N THR A 135 -18.99 -7.99 7.07
CA THR A 135 -18.34 -7.77 8.37
C THR A 135 -19.22 -6.89 9.25
N ASP A 136 -19.72 -5.77 8.72
CA ASP A 136 -20.60 -4.84 9.43
C ASP A 136 -21.93 -5.50 9.83
N LYS A 137 -22.43 -6.43 9.02
CA LYS A 137 -23.63 -7.24 9.30
C LYS A 137 -23.37 -8.41 10.26
N GLY A 138 -22.13 -8.58 10.76
CA GLY A 138 -21.73 -9.71 11.61
C GLY A 138 -21.86 -11.07 10.92
N ARG A 139 -21.84 -11.10 9.59
CA ARG A 139 -21.93 -12.32 8.78
C ARG A 139 -20.55 -12.81 8.39
N ASP A 140 -20.49 -14.06 7.95
CA ASP A 140 -19.25 -14.67 7.50
C ASP A 140 -18.72 -13.98 6.22
N ASN A 141 -17.72 -13.13 6.43
CA ASN A 141 -17.11 -12.30 5.40
C ASN A 141 -16.14 -13.07 4.48
N GLY A 142 -15.87 -14.35 4.77
CA GLY A 142 -15.07 -15.23 3.93
C GLY A 142 -15.88 -16.29 3.17
N ASP A 143 -17.22 -16.29 3.30
CA ASP A 143 -18.08 -17.14 2.48
C ASP A 143 -18.31 -16.51 1.10
N ILE A 144 -17.75 -17.16 0.07
CA ILE A 144 -17.84 -16.72 -1.33
C ILE A 144 -19.29 -16.64 -1.82
N GLU A 145 -20.19 -17.49 -1.33
CA GLU A 145 -21.59 -17.44 -1.72
C GLU A 145 -22.29 -16.21 -1.15
N LEU A 146 -22.01 -15.85 0.11
CA LEU A 146 -22.52 -14.63 0.73
C LEU A 146 -21.96 -13.39 0.04
N ILE A 147 -20.66 -13.37 -0.26
CA ILE A 147 -20.02 -12.29 -1.03
C ILE A 147 -20.72 -12.12 -2.39
N HIS A 148 -20.96 -13.22 -3.11
CA HIS A 148 -21.65 -13.15 -4.41
C HIS A 148 -23.08 -12.60 -4.28
N LYS A 149 -23.84 -13.02 -3.26
CA LYS A 149 -25.19 -12.52 -3.00
C LYS A 149 -25.18 -11.02 -2.69
N GLU A 150 -24.24 -10.56 -1.87
CA GLU A 150 -24.10 -9.15 -1.50
C GLU A 150 -23.73 -8.29 -2.72
N ILE A 151 -22.81 -8.74 -3.57
CA ILE A 151 -22.46 -8.04 -4.83
C ILE A 151 -23.69 -7.91 -5.74
N ASN A 152 -24.45 -8.99 -5.94
CA ASN A 152 -25.66 -8.95 -6.77
C ASN A 152 -26.73 -8.01 -6.17
N SER A 153 -26.87 -8.00 -4.85
CA SER A 153 -27.80 -7.08 -4.16
C SER A 153 -27.38 -5.63 -4.37
N ALA A 154 -26.10 -5.31 -4.16
CA ALA A 154 -25.56 -3.97 -4.35
C ALA A 154 -25.73 -3.46 -5.80
N ARG A 155 -25.46 -4.33 -6.79
CA ARG A 155 -25.70 -4.02 -8.22
C ARG A 155 -27.16 -3.73 -8.52
N ARG A 156 -28.10 -4.55 -8.00
CA ARG A 156 -29.55 -4.33 -8.18
C ARG A 156 -30.00 -3.04 -7.52
N SER A 157 -29.53 -2.74 -6.32
CA SER A 157 -29.83 -1.48 -5.64
C SER A 157 -29.28 -0.27 -6.38
N ALA A 158 -28.10 -0.38 -7.01
CA ALA A 158 -27.55 0.70 -7.84
C ALA A 158 -28.37 0.92 -9.12
N LEU A 159 -28.85 -0.15 -9.76
CA LEU A 159 -29.73 -0.06 -10.93
C LEU A 159 -31.09 0.56 -10.58
N GLY A 160 -31.70 0.17 -9.46
CA GLY A 160 -32.98 0.74 -9.02
C GLY A 160 -32.93 2.24 -8.75
N ARG A 161 -31.77 2.76 -8.30
CA ARG A 161 -31.55 4.23 -8.12
C ARG A 161 -31.34 4.99 -9.42
N LEU A 162 -31.11 4.31 -10.54
CA LEU A 162 -30.98 4.94 -11.87
C LEU A 162 -32.31 5.01 -12.61
N GLU A 163 -33.34 4.28 -12.12
CA GLU A 163 -34.70 4.27 -12.67
C GLU A 163 -35.64 5.24 -11.93
N GLU A 164 -35.15 5.94 -10.89
CA GLU A 164 -35.81 7.09 -10.21
C GLU A 164 -35.20 8.42 -10.69
#